data_AF-A0A7J5XXY1-F1
#
_entry.id   AF-A0A7J5XXY1-F1
#
_cell.length_a   1.000
_cell.length_b   1.000
_cell.length_c   1.000
_cell.angle_alpha   90.00
_cell.angle_beta   90.00
_cell.angle_gamma   90.00
#
_symmetry.space_group_name_H-M   'P 1'
#
loop_
_entity.id
_entity.type
_entity.pdbx_description
1 polymer ?
#
loop_
_entity_poly.entity_id
_entity_poly.type
_entity_poly.pdbx_seq_one_letter_code
_entity_poly.pdbx_strand_id
1 'polypeptide(L)'
;MTQLKQCEHVIVAYKPNVDKLEGDHQLIQESLVFDNKHTNYTMEHIRVGWELLLTTVARTINEIETQILTRDAKGISQQQMKEFRSSFNHFDRKKNGAMETDDFRACLISMGEVEFARIMILVDPNGTGNVSFQSFIDFMTRETADTDTAEQPYILVEELRRELPPEQAEYCIMRMPPYAGSGAPPGALDYTAFSTALYGESDL
;
A
#
# COMPACT_ATOMS: atom_id res chain seq x y z
N MET A 1 -1.37 1.78 -12.41
CA MET A 1 -2.66 2.49 -12.63
C MET A 1 -2.92 2.82 -14.10
N THR A 2 -2.03 3.54 -14.79
CA THR A 2 -2.28 4.07 -16.16
C THR A 2 -2.60 3.00 -17.20
N GLN A 3 -1.88 1.87 -17.17
CA GLN A 3 -2.13 0.76 -18.11
C GLN A 3 -3.46 0.04 -17.83
N LEU A 4 -3.84 -0.14 -16.56
CA LEU A 4 -5.13 -0.76 -16.19
C LEU A 4 -6.32 0.12 -16.56
N LYS A 5 -6.22 1.43 -16.30
CA LYS A 5 -7.24 2.41 -16.74
C LYS A 5 -7.34 2.47 -18.27
N GLN A 6 -6.22 2.30 -18.98
CA GLN A 6 -6.23 2.18 -20.43
C GLN A 6 -6.94 0.90 -20.89
N CYS A 7 -6.68 -0.24 -20.25
CA CYS A 7 -7.39 -1.49 -20.54
C CYS A 7 -8.89 -1.35 -20.29
N GLU A 8 -9.30 -0.76 -19.17
CA GLU A 8 -10.71 -0.48 -18.86
C GLU A 8 -11.37 0.37 -19.95
N HIS A 9 -10.71 1.45 -20.38
CA HIS A 9 -11.21 2.30 -21.46
C HIS A 9 -11.36 1.54 -22.78
N VAL A 10 -10.40 0.67 -23.13
CA VAL A 10 -10.48 -0.18 -24.33
C VAL A 10 -11.65 -1.16 -24.23
N ILE A 11 -11.88 -1.77 -23.06
CA ILE A 11 -12.99 -2.69 -22.84
C ILE A 11 -14.33 -1.95 -22.98
N VAL A 12 -14.49 -0.80 -22.33
CA VAL A 12 -15.71 0.01 -22.46
C VAL A 12 -15.95 0.44 -23.91
N ALA A 13 -14.90 0.83 -24.63
CA ALA A 13 -15.00 1.19 -26.04
C ALA A 13 -15.38 0.01 -26.94
N TYR A 14 -15.10 -1.23 -26.54
CA TYR A 14 -15.43 -2.44 -27.30
C TYR A 14 -16.86 -2.95 -27.05
N LYS A 15 -17.53 -2.47 -26.00
CA LYS A 15 -18.91 -2.84 -25.64
C LYS A 15 -19.92 -2.80 -26.81
N PRO A 16 -19.92 -1.78 -27.69
CA PRO A 16 -20.85 -1.74 -28.84
C PRO A 16 -20.69 -2.91 -29.80
N ASN A 17 -19.50 -3.50 -29.92
CA ASN A 17 -19.28 -4.66 -30.77
C ASN A 17 -19.93 -5.93 -30.20
N VAL A 18 -19.93 -6.08 -28.88
CA VAL A 18 -20.61 -7.18 -28.19
C VAL A 18 -22.12 -7.01 -28.32
N ASP A 19 -22.63 -5.77 -28.20
CA ASP A 19 -24.05 -5.47 -28.37
C ASP A 19 -24.54 -5.72 -29.80
N LYS A 20 -23.69 -5.43 -30.80
CA LYS A 20 -23.99 -5.78 -32.19
C LYS A 20 -24.10 -7.30 -32.38
N LEU A 21 -23.17 -8.06 -31.80
CA LEU A 21 -23.18 -9.52 -31.89
C LEU A 21 -24.43 -10.12 -31.22
N GLU A 22 -24.90 -9.51 -30.14
CA GLU A 22 -26.15 -9.89 -29.47
C GLU A 22 -27.36 -9.67 -30.39
N GLY A 23 -27.41 -8.55 -31.11
CA GLY A 23 -28.42 -8.29 -32.13
C GLY A 23 -28.39 -9.31 -33.27
N ASP A 24 -27.20 -9.62 -33.79
CA ASP A 24 -27.03 -10.64 -34.83
C ASP A 24 -27.47 -12.03 -34.34
N HIS A 25 -27.17 -12.38 -33.08
CA HIS A 25 -27.60 -13.63 -32.47
C HIS A 25 -29.13 -13.71 -32.35
N GLN A 26 -29.79 -12.62 -31.98
CA GLN A 26 -31.24 -12.57 -31.85
C GLN A 26 -31.94 -12.79 -33.20
N LEU A 27 -31.45 -12.18 -34.29
CA LEU A 27 -31.98 -12.40 -35.64
C LEU A 27 -31.84 -13.86 -36.09
N ILE A 28 -30.71 -14.49 -35.75
CA ILE A 28 -30.45 -15.91 -36.04
C ILE A 28 -31.45 -16.81 -35.28
N GLN A 29 -31.73 -16.51 -34.02
CA GLN A 29 -32.71 -17.25 -33.21
C GLN A 29 -34.14 -17.08 -33.73
N GLU A 30 -34.54 -15.85 -34.08
CA GLU A 30 -35.85 -15.56 -34.68
C GLU A 30 -36.05 -16.28 -36.02
N SER A 31 -34.95 -16.50 -36.75
CA SER A 31 -34.92 -17.26 -38.00
C SER A 31 -34.83 -18.79 -37.79
N LEU A 32 -34.87 -19.27 -36.54
CA LEU A 32 -34.78 -20.68 -36.15
C LEU A 32 -33.49 -21.38 -36.63
N VAL A 33 -32.39 -20.64 -36.74
CA VAL A 33 -31.07 -21.17 -37.10
C VAL A 33 -30.29 -21.42 -35.81
N PHE A 34 -29.96 -22.67 -35.52
CA PHE A 34 -29.28 -23.05 -34.27
C PHE A 34 -27.85 -23.57 -34.48
N ASP A 35 -27.47 -23.88 -35.72
CA ASP A 35 -26.15 -24.42 -36.06
C ASP A 35 -25.35 -23.38 -36.86
N ASN A 36 -24.18 -23.02 -36.36
CA ASN A 36 -23.25 -22.14 -37.06
C ASN A 36 -21.88 -22.83 -37.22
N LYS A 37 -21.67 -23.45 -38.38
CA LYS A 37 -20.43 -24.20 -38.70
C LYS A 37 -19.21 -23.30 -38.94
N HIS A 38 -19.39 -21.99 -38.97
CA HIS A 38 -18.32 -21.03 -39.27
C HIS A 38 -17.59 -20.54 -38.02
N THR A 39 -18.07 -20.88 -36.82
CA THR A 39 -17.44 -20.51 -35.56
C THR A 39 -17.60 -21.62 -34.53
N ASN A 40 -16.54 -21.84 -33.72
CA ASN A 40 -16.61 -22.71 -32.56
C ASN A 40 -17.10 -21.97 -31.30
N TYR A 41 -17.22 -20.64 -31.37
CA TYR A 41 -17.72 -19.82 -30.27
C TYR A 41 -19.21 -19.58 -30.43
N THR A 42 -19.97 -19.99 -29.41
CA THR A 42 -21.38 -19.63 -29.25
C THR A 42 -21.52 -18.27 -28.57
N MET A 43 -22.69 -17.64 -28.71
CA MET A 43 -22.97 -16.37 -28.02
C MET A 43 -22.79 -16.49 -26.49
N GLU A 44 -23.10 -17.65 -25.92
CA GLU A 44 -22.93 -17.93 -24.50
C GLU A 44 -21.46 -17.86 -24.04
N HIS A 45 -20.53 -18.42 -24.82
CA HIS A 45 -19.10 -18.30 -24.53
C HIS A 45 -18.65 -16.83 -24.51
N ILE A 46 -19.19 -16.01 -25.41
CA ILE A 46 -18.84 -14.60 -25.51
C ILE A 46 -19.41 -13.81 -24.33
N ARG A 47 -20.66 -14.07 -23.91
CA ARG A 47 -21.25 -13.45 -22.72
C ARG A 47 -20.44 -13.74 -21.47
N VAL A 48 -20.20 -15.02 -21.18
CA VAL A 48 -19.44 -15.44 -19.99
C VAL A 48 -18.03 -14.87 -20.03
N GLY A 49 -17.35 -14.93 -21.18
CA GLY A 49 -16.01 -14.38 -21.34
C GLY A 49 -15.96 -12.86 -21.12
N TRP A 50 -16.97 -12.13 -21.59
CA TRP A 50 -17.09 -10.69 -21.43
C TRP A 50 -17.34 -10.27 -19.97
N GLU A 51 -18.28 -10.92 -19.29
CA GLU A 51 -18.58 -10.66 -17.88
C GLU A 51 -17.39 -11.00 -16.97
N LEU A 52 -16.70 -12.11 -17.25
CA LEU A 52 -15.50 -12.50 -16.53
C LEU A 52 -14.39 -11.46 -16.72
N LEU A 53 -14.20 -10.96 -17.95
CA LEU A 53 -13.20 -9.93 -18.25
C LEU A 53 -13.48 -8.65 -17.45
N LEU A 54 -14.73 -8.15 -17.47
CA LEU A 54 -15.14 -6.96 -16.72
C LEU A 54 -14.90 -7.13 -15.21
N THR A 55 -15.35 -8.26 -14.66
CA THR A 55 -15.21 -8.55 -13.23
C THR A 55 -13.75 -8.67 -12.82
N THR A 56 -12.91 -9.28 -13.66
CA THR A 56 -11.48 -9.47 -13.38
C THR A 56 -10.74 -8.13 -13.37
N VAL A 57 -11.03 -7.26 -14.35
CA VAL A 57 -10.43 -5.92 -14.41
C VAL A 57 -10.86 -5.06 -13.21
N ALA A 58 -12.16 -5.05 -12.89
CA ALA A 58 -12.68 -4.31 -11.74
C ALA A 58 -12.04 -4.79 -10.42
N ARG A 59 -11.94 -6.11 -10.21
CA ARG A 59 -11.29 -6.69 -9.03
C ARG A 59 -9.83 -6.25 -8.93
N THR A 60 -9.09 -6.35 -10.04
CA THR A 60 -7.66 -5.98 -10.06
C THR A 60 -7.46 -4.49 -9.77
N ILE A 61 -8.35 -3.61 -10.28
CA ILE A 61 -8.32 -2.17 -9.97
C ILE A 61 -8.54 -1.95 -8.47
N ASN A 62 -9.60 -2.55 -7.90
CA ASN A 62 -9.92 -2.41 -6.47
C ASN A 62 -8.81 -2.95 -5.56
N GLU A 63 -8.18 -4.07 -5.91
CA GLU A 63 -7.04 -4.62 -5.17
C GLU A 63 -5.86 -3.65 -5.16
N ILE A 64 -5.53 -3.05 -6.31
CA ILE A 64 -4.45 -2.07 -6.41
C ILE A 64 -4.80 -0.79 -5.64
N GLU A 65 -6.04 -0.32 -5.72
CA GLU A 65 -6.50 0.84 -4.96
C GLU A 65 -6.42 0.60 -3.46
N THR A 66 -6.82 -0.60 -3.00
CA THR A 66 -6.70 -0.99 -1.60
C THR A 66 -5.24 -1.04 -1.15
N GLN A 67 -4.35 -1.57 -1.98
CA GLN A 67 -2.90 -1.57 -1.71
C GLN A 67 -2.32 -0.14 -1.66
N ILE A 68 -2.77 0.77 -2.53
CA ILE A 68 -2.38 2.18 -2.50
C ILE A 68 -2.87 2.86 -1.23
N LEU A 69 -4.14 2.65 -0.85
CA LEU A 69 -4.69 3.21 0.39
C LEU A 69 -3.96 2.69 1.63
N THR A 70 -3.59 1.40 1.63
CA THR A 70 -2.84 0.80 2.73
C THR A 70 -1.41 1.36 2.80
N ARG A 71 -0.80 1.65 1.66
CA ARG A 71 0.48 2.38 1.59
C ARG A 71 0.34 3.80 2.15
N ASP A 72 -0.68 4.53 1.71
CA ASP A 72 -0.88 5.93 2.11
C ASP A 72 -1.25 6.03 3.60
N ALA A 73 -1.99 5.06 4.14
CA ALA A 73 -2.28 4.94 5.57
C ALA A 73 -1.03 4.66 6.42
N LYS A 74 0.03 4.08 5.83
CA LYS A 74 1.33 3.89 6.48
C LYS A 74 2.26 5.11 6.33
N GLY A 75 1.80 6.20 5.72
CA GLY A 75 2.59 7.43 5.53
C GLY A 75 3.78 7.28 4.58
N ILE A 76 3.86 6.20 3.81
CA ILE A 76 5.03 5.93 2.96
C ILE A 76 4.92 6.73 1.66
N SER A 77 5.88 7.63 1.41
CA SER A 77 5.94 8.34 0.14
C SER A 77 6.22 7.39 -1.04
N GLN A 78 5.79 7.78 -2.25
CA GLN A 78 6.09 7.03 -3.48
C GLN A 78 7.59 6.81 -3.71
N GLN A 79 8.41 7.76 -3.26
CA GLN A 79 9.86 7.69 -3.38
C GLN A 79 10.46 6.68 -2.40
N GLN A 80 10.05 6.70 -1.13
CA GLN A 80 10.44 5.68 -0.15
C GLN A 80 10.00 4.28 -0.57
N MET A 81 8.77 4.13 -1.09
CA MET A 81 8.31 2.83 -1.60
C MET A 81 9.19 2.32 -2.76
N LYS A 82 9.61 3.22 -3.66
CA LYS A 82 10.51 2.88 -4.76
C LYS A 82 11.90 2.49 -4.24
N GLU A 83 12.39 3.17 -3.21
CA GLU A 83 13.65 2.86 -2.53
C GLU A 83 13.57 1.50 -1.83
N PHE A 84 12.52 1.23 -1.04
CA PHE A 84 12.29 -0.07 -0.41
C PHE A 84 12.20 -1.20 -1.44
N ARG A 85 11.52 -0.96 -2.57
CA ARG A 85 11.44 -1.94 -3.66
C ARG A 85 12.77 -2.16 -4.36
N SER A 86 13.56 -1.10 -4.52
CA SER A 86 14.91 -1.19 -5.10
C SER A 86 15.85 -1.96 -4.17
N SER A 87 15.81 -1.67 -2.87
CA SER A 87 16.58 -2.37 -1.85
C SER A 87 16.16 -3.84 -1.77
N PHE A 88 14.86 -4.13 -1.69
CA PHE A 88 14.36 -5.51 -1.68
C PHE A 88 14.82 -6.29 -2.92
N ASN A 89 14.70 -5.71 -4.11
CA ASN A 89 15.17 -6.36 -5.35
C ASN A 89 16.70 -6.49 -5.44
N HIS A 90 17.45 -5.64 -4.74
CA HIS A 90 18.90 -5.74 -4.67
C HIS A 90 19.34 -6.96 -3.86
N PHE A 91 18.61 -7.26 -2.78
CA PHE A 91 18.88 -8.39 -1.90
C PHE A 91 18.16 -9.69 -2.32
N ASP A 92 17.02 -9.63 -3.03
CA ASP A 92 16.35 -10.80 -3.63
C ASP A 92 17.18 -11.35 -4.81
N ARG A 93 18.17 -12.19 -4.49
CA ARG A 93 19.07 -12.82 -5.46
C ARG A 93 18.33 -13.74 -6.43
N LYS A 94 17.25 -14.36 -5.97
CA LYS A 94 16.47 -15.33 -6.76
C LYS A 94 15.38 -14.68 -7.61
N LYS A 95 15.08 -13.40 -7.40
CA LYS A 95 14.03 -12.63 -8.10
C LYS A 95 12.69 -13.36 -8.12
N ASN A 96 12.41 -14.14 -7.07
CA ASN A 96 11.18 -14.89 -6.92
C ASN A 96 10.11 -14.07 -6.18
N GLY A 97 10.43 -12.83 -5.78
CA GLY A 97 9.53 -11.96 -5.02
C GLY A 97 9.53 -12.24 -3.51
N ALA A 98 10.45 -13.05 -3.01
CA ALA A 98 10.61 -13.38 -1.60
C ALA A 98 12.10 -13.49 -1.22
N MET A 99 12.54 -12.69 -0.27
CA MET A 99 13.91 -12.79 0.23
C MET A 99 14.05 -14.01 1.13
N GLU A 100 15.09 -14.80 0.92
CA GLU A 100 15.42 -15.88 1.86
C GLU A 100 16.01 -15.31 3.15
N THR A 101 15.95 -16.10 4.22
CA THR A 101 16.48 -15.68 5.54
C THR A 101 17.90 -15.12 5.48
N ASP A 102 18.79 -15.73 4.69
CA ASP A 102 20.17 -15.29 4.52
C ASP A 102 20.28 -13.97 3.75
N ASP A 103 19.43 -13.75 2.76
CA ASP A 103 19.38 -12.51 1.97
C ASP A 103 18.83 -11.36 2.83
N PHE A 104 17.80 -11.63 3.62
CA PHE A 104 17.26 -10.66 4.58
C PHE A 104 18.27 -10.34 5.69
N ARG A 105 19.04 -11.34 6.15
CA ARG A 105 20.14 -11.13 7.12
C ARG A 105 21.20 -10.19 6.55
N ALA A 106 21.59 -10.38 5.30
CA ALA A 106 22.54 -9.50 4.63
C ALA A 106 22.00 -8.06 4.51
N CYS A 107 20.70 -7.91 4.25
CA CYS A 107 20.02 -6.61 4.23
C CYS A 107 20.09 -5.91 5.61
N LEU A 108 19.73 -6.62 6.69
CA LEU A 108 19.78 -6.08 8.06
C LEU A 108 21.19 -5.68 8.49
N ILE A 109 22.20 -6.49 8.16
CA ILE A 109 23.61 -6.14 8.42
C ILE A 109 24.00 -4.87 7.66
N SER A 110 23.56 -4.71 6.41
CA SER A 110 23.81 -3.50 5.62
C SER A 110 23.12 -2.26 6.19
N MET A 111 22.06 -2.43 6.97
CA MET A 111 21.37 -1.35 7.67
C MET A 111 21.93 -1.07 9.08
N GLY A 112 22.80 -1.94 9.60
CA GLY A 112 23.35 -1.81 10.96
C GLY A 112 22.54 -2.51 12.05
N GLU A 113 21.50 -3.27 11.67
CA GLU A 113 20.63 -3.98 12.61
C GLU A 113 21.26 -5.28 13.11
N VAL A 114 21.38 -5.43 14.43
CA VAL A 114 22.08 -6.56 15.07
C VAL A 114 21.13 -7.62 15.62
N GLU A 115 19.84 -7.30 15.79
CA GLU A 115 18.84 -8.18 16.40
C GLU A 115 18.08 -9.07 15.41
N PHE A 116 18.82 -9.81 14.58
CA PHE A 116 18.25 -10.68 13.54
C PHE A 116 17.17 -11.65 14.05
N ALA A 117 17.41 -12.32 15.18
CA ALA A 117 16.50 -13.34 15.71
C ALA A 117 15.14 -12.76 16.12
N ARG A 118 15.13 -11.54 16.69
CA ARG A 118 13.90 -10.85 17.07
C ARG A 118 13.13 -10.39 15.83
N ILE A 119 13.83 -9.79 14.88
CA ILE A 119 13.25 -9.26 13.66
C ILE A 119 12.67 -10.39 12.80
N MET A 120 13.35 -11.53 12.74
CA MET A 120 12.89 -12.70 11.99
C MET A 120 11.53 -13.24 12.50
N ILE A 121 11.31 -13.25 13.82
CA ILE A 121 10.03 -13.66 14.42
C ILE A 121 8.89 -12.70 14.02
N LEU A 122 9.21 -11.41 13.85
CA LEU A 122 8.25 -10.39 13.43
C LEU A 122 7.87 -10.52 11.95
N VAL A 123 8.84 -10.77 11.07
CA VAL A 123 8.61 -10.78 9.61
C VAL A 123 8.18 -12.15 9.06
N ASP A 124 8.51 -13.23 9.77
CA ASP A 124 8.18 -14.62 9.41
C ASP A 124 7.75 -15.42 10.66
N PRO A 125 6.57 -15.10 11.25
CA PRO A 125 6.06 -15.82 12.42
C PRO A 125 5.75 -17.30 12.12
N ASN A 126 5.56 -17.65 10.85
CA ASN A 126 5.28 -19.01 10.40
C ASN A 126 6.55 -19.84 10.18
N GLY A 127 7.75 -19.24 10.28
CA GLY A 127 9.02 -19.92 10.09
C GLY A 127 9.17 -20.53 8.69
N THR A 128 8.58 -19.90 7.69
CA THR A 128 8.65 -20.34 6.29
C THR A 128 10.06 -20.24 5.71
N GLY A 129 10.91 -19.39 6.30
CA GLY A 129 12.25 -19.09 5.82
C GLY A 129 12.30 -18.07 4.68
N ASN A 130 11.15 -17.44 4.38
CA ASN A 130 11.00 -16.50 3.28
C ASN A 130 10.29 -15.23 3.77
N VAL A 131 10.92 -14.09 3.55
CA VAL A 131 10.39 -12.77 3.87
C VAL A 131 9.73 -12.18 2.63
N SER A 132 8.41 -11.98 2.70
CA SER A 132 7.65 -11.35 1.63
C SER A 132 7.93 -9.85 1.56
N PHE A 133 7.69 -9.24 0.39
CA PHE A 133 7.81 -7.78 0.25
C PHE A 133 6.88 -7.03 1.21
N GLN A 134 5.69 -7.55 1.51
CA GLN A 134 4.77 -6.93 2.48
C GLN A 134 5.36 -6.97 3.90
N SER A 135 5.85 -8.13 4.35
CA SER A 135 6.50 -8.26 5.66
C SER A 135 7.71 -7.32 5.81
N PHE A 136 8.48 -7.16 4.72
CA PHE A 136 9.61 -6.23 4.68
C PHE A 136 9.15 -4.77 4.85
N ILE A 137 8.10 -4.34 4.14
CA ILE A 137 7.55 -2.99 4.29
C ILE A 137 7.01 -2.76 5.70
N ASP A 138 6.29 -3.73 6.26
CA ASP A 138 5.74 -3.64 7.62
C ASP A 138 6.85 -3.45 8.67
N PHE A 139 7.97 -4.15 8.49
CA PHE A 139 9.15 -3.96 9.33
C PHE A 139 9.77 -2.57 9.14
N MET A 140 10.07 -2.19 7.89
CA MET A 140 10.73 -0.90 7.59
C MET A 140 9.92 0.28 8.09
N THR A 141 8.59 0.24 7.93
CA THR A 141 7.70 1.32 8.37
C THR A 141 7.61 1.44 9.88
N ARG A 142 7.60 0.31 10.58
CA ARG A 142 7.58 0.28 12.04
C ARG A 142 8.87 0.84 12.64
N GLU A 143 10.02 0.44 12.13
CA GLU A 143 11.31 0.97 12.60
C GLU A 143 11.45 2.46 12.28
N THR A 144 11.07 2.92 11.08
CA THR A 144 11.13 4.36 10.76
C THR A 144 10.20 5.20 11.64
N ALA A 145 9.03 4.68 12.02
CA ALA A 145 8.12 5.38 12.92
C ALA A 145 8.66 5.47 14.36
N ASP A 146 9.36 4.43 14.83
CA ASP A 146 9.99 4.41 16.15
C ASP A 146 11.28 5.25 16.20
N THR A 147 12.03 5.40 15.11
CA THR A 147 13.32 6.11 15.12
C THR A 147 13.19 7.63 15.08
N ASP A 148 12.19 8.19 14.38
CA ASP A 148 12.05 9.66 14.24
C ASP A 148 11.35 10.35 15.43
N THR A 149 10.71 9.60 16.33
CA THR A 149 9.88 10.20 17.42
C THR A 149 10.39 9.92 18.84
N ALA A 150 11.35 9.01 19.03
CA ALA A 150 11.64 8.45 20.36
C ALA A 150 12.80 9.08 21.13
N GLU A 151 13.68 9.90 20.52
CA GLU A 151 14.87 10.39 21.24
C GLU A 151 14.76 11.84 21.73
N GLN A 152 13.82 12.63 21.23
CA GLN A 152 13.69 14.04 21.61
C GLN A 152 12.41 14.28 22.42
N PRO A 153 12.50 14.73 23.69
CA PRO A 153 11.35 15.02 24.53
C PRO A 153 10.59 16.30 24.10
N TYR A 154 10.84 16.80 22.89
CA TYR A 154 10.27 18.02 22.33
C TYR A 154 10.02 17.87 20.83
N ILE A 155 9.07 18.64 20.30
CA ILE A 155 8.75 18.74 18.86
C ILE A 155 8.80 20.20 18.41
N LEU A 156 9.30 20.48 17.20
CA LEU A 156 9.34 21.84 16.67
C LEU A 156 8.04 22.21 15.93
N VAL A 157 7.71 23.50 15.95
CA VAL A 157 6.56 24.07 15.22
C VAL A 157 6.62 23.75 13.71
N GLU A 158 7.82 23.81 13.12
CA GLU A 158 8.03 23.53 11.71
C GLU A 158 7.85 22.03 11.39
N GLU A 159 8.18 21.14 12.31
CA GLU A 159 7.96 19.70 12.16
C GLU A 159 6.46 19.37 12.21
N LEU A 160 5.72 19.95 13.15
CA LEU A 160 4.26 19.83 13.22
C LEU A 160 3.58 20.29 11.92
N ARG A 161 4.04 21.39 11.32
CA ARG A 161 3.52 21.90 10.05
C ARG A 161 3.89 21.05 8.84
N ARG A 162 4.98 20.27 8.93
CA ARG A 162 5.43 19.38 7.86
C ARG A 162 4.68 18.04 7.89
N GLU A 163 4.43 17.51 9.09
CA GLU A 163 3.87 16.17 9.27
C GLU A 163 2.33 16.15 9.38
N LEU A 164 1.70 17.25 9.83
CA LEU A 164 0.25 17.31 10.02
C LEU A 164 -0.45 18.26 9.02
N PRO A 165 -1.73 18.00 8.71
CA PRO A 165 -2.58 18.96 8.01
C PRO A 165 -2.56 20.34 8.70
N PRO A 166 -2.64 21.45 7.95
CA PRO A 166 -2.42 22.79 8.48
C PRO A 166 -3.36 23.15 9.64
N GLU A 167 -4.62 22.72 9.60
CA GLU A 167 -5.57 22.95 10.70
C GLU A 167 -5.19 22.18 11.98
N GLN A 168 -4.65 20.97 11.84
CA GLN A 168 -4.23 20.14 12.97
C GLN A 168 -2.90 20.64 13.56
N ALA A 169 -1.96 21.04 12.70
CA ALA A 169 -0.70 21.63 13.11
C ALA A 169 -0.93 22.89 13.96
N GLU A 170 -1.76 23.83 13.50
CA GLU A 170 -2.08 25.06 14.24
C GLU A 170 -2.82 24.76 15.55
N TYR A 171 -3.71 23.76 15.57
CA TYR A 171 -4.38 23.32 16.80
C TYR A 171 -3.37 22.81 17.85
N CYS A 172 -2.41 21.97 17.44
CA CYS A 172 -1.36 21.46 18.30
C CYS A 172 -0.44 22.59 18.80
N ILE A 173 0.01 23.49 17.92
CA ILE A 173 0.88 24.62 18.27
C ILE A 173 0.22 25.54 19.31
N MET A 174 -1.08 25.78 19.19
CA MET A 174 -1.80 26.66 20.11
C MET A 174 -2.05 26.04 21.49
N ARG A 175 -2.08 24.70 21.57
CA ARG A 175 -2.44 23.97 22.79
C ARG A 175 -1.25 23.34 23.52
N MET A 176 -0.13 23.10 22.84
CA MET A 176 1.07 22.53 23.43
C MET A 176 1.83 23.61 24.22
N PRO A 177 2.26 23.33 25.47
CA PRO A 177 3.14 24.23 26.20
C PRO A 177 4.57 24.21 25.60
N PRO A 178 5.34 25.30 25.75
CA PRO A 178 6.73 25.32 25.33
C PRO A 178 7.57 24.39 26.21
N TYR A 179 8.54 23.69 25.59
CA TYR A 179 9.41 22.77 26.31
C TYR A 179 10.45 23.53 27.15
N ALA A 180 10.52 23.21 28.45
CA ALA A 180 11.35 23.91 29.43
C ALA A 180 12.68 23.19 29.77
N GLY A 181 12.98 22.07 29.12
CA GLY A 181 14.19 21.29 29.41
C GLY A 181 15.48 21.93 28.86
N SER A 182 16.58 21.72 29.58
CA SER A 182 17.91 22.17 29.19
C SER A 182 18.37 21.50 27.90
N GLY A 183 18.50 22.26 26.81
CA GLY A 183 19.04 21.79 25.53
C GLY A 183 18.12 21.90 24.32
N ALA A 184 16.91 22.45 24.49
CA ALA A 184 15.98 22.58 23.38
C ALA A 184 16.20 23.86 22.54
N PRO A 185 16.02 23.79 21.20
CA PRO A 185 16.02 24.96 20.34
C PRO A 185 14.88 25.94 20.69
N PRO A 186 15.03 27.24 20.36
CA PRO A 186 13.93 28.21 20.51
C PRO A 186 12.73 27.79 19.65
N GLY A 187 11.56 27.66 20.29
CA GLY A 187 10.33 27.22 19.62
C GLY A 187 10.01 25.72 19.75
N ALA A 188 10.74 25.00 20.61
CA ALA A 188 10.41 23.63 20.98
C ALA A 188 9.14 23.55 21.85
N LEU A 189 8.25 22.63 21.50
CA LEU A 189 6.98 22.35 22.18
C LEU A 189 7.06 21.00 22.91
N ASP A 190 6.39 20.93 24.05
CA ASP A 190 6.31 19.73 24.88
C ASP A 190 5.04 18.94 24.54
N TYR A 191 5.22 17.92 23.68
CA TYR A 191 4.11 17.05 23.29
C TYR A 191 3.72 16.08 24.42
N THR A 192 4.61 15.79 25.38
CA THR A 192 4.35 14.88 26.49
C THR A 192 3.40 15.49 27.52
N ALA A 193 3.58 16.78 27.82
CA ALA A 193 2.66 17.55 28.64
C ALA A 193 1.29 17.66 27.95
N PHE A 194 1.26 17.83 26.63
CA PHE A 194 0.02 17.91 25.85
C PHE A 194 -0.72 16.57 25.77
N SER A 195 -0.03 15.45 25.51
CA SER A 195 -0.65 14.12 25.48
C SER A 195 -1.18 13.73 26.86
N THR A 196 -0.45 14.09 27.93
CA THR A 196 -0.90 13.89 29.31
C THR A 196 -2.12 14.76 29.63
N ALA A 197 -2.19 16.00 29.15
CA ALA A 197 -3.38 16.84 29.36
C ALA A 197 -4.60 16.39 28.53
N LEU A 198 -4.38 15.79 27.35
CA LEU A 198 -5.45 15.39 26.44
C LEU A 198 -6.00 13.99 26.75
N TYR A 199 -5.14 13.08 27.22
CA TYR A 199 -5.48 11.67 27.45
C TYR A 199 -5.23 11.20 28.89
N GLY A 200 -4.63 12.03 29.75
CA GLY A 200 -4.15 11.64 31.08
C GLY A 200 -5.12 11.84 32.24
N GLU A 201 -6.43 11.98 32.00
CA GLU A 201 -7.42 11.63 33.03
C GLU A 201 -8.06 10.28 32.69
N SER A 202 -7.28 9.23 32.93
CA SER A 202 -7.79 7.92 33.33
C SER A 202 -6.73 7.33 34.24
N ASP A 203 -6.68 7.86 35.46
CA ASP A 203 -6.03 7.18 36.57
C ASP A 203 -6.57 5.74 36.66
N LEU A 204 -5.61 4.84 36.83
CA LEU A 204 -5.69 3.55 37.52
C LEU A 204 -6.96 3.29 38.35
#